data_AF-A0AAE0W0S3-F1
#
_entry.id   AF-A0AAE0W0S3-F1
#
_cell.length_a   1.000
_cell.length_b   1.000
_cell.length_c   1.000
_cell.angle_alpha   90.00
_cell.angle_beta   90.00
_cell.angle_gamma   90.00
#
_symmetry.space_group_name_H-M   'P 1'
#
loop_
_entity.id
_entity.type
_entity.pdbx_description
1 polymer ?
#
loop_
_entity_poly.entity_id
_entity_poly.type
_entity_poly.pdbx_seq_one_letter_code
_entity_poly.pdbx_strand_id
1 'polypeptide(L)'
;MAVSRFPHGADLARTFVRTIPEVFARTTAEPDAMGVVPIENLSTGNIGLTLDCLQLYGDAEITAELKLEIRFALVYKGEISCIERLYSHTEAYNQCSGYIFRNLKNHNLLEAPSNIAAYYRYTEDLKPETAAAIIPLPFYESENIAASYTGITDIQNERDNFTRFIIIRKSGNAEPDFTRYKTSIFVDMFQDRPSLLYHILEKFHRNACSPELFSTRALSAHWTSMTPGNTEMTVQCRTGWNDMKHGESVAFDGVCLSLTDFGTDFLKAELSPETLKKTLFGQRLNRRVNIERATAVGERLGGHFVQGHVECCGELAAIIPQGKYRELVFRFPQEIRHLMIEKGSVTVDGVSLTCFNITADTFKTALIPATLDKTNLGSLTPGSLCHLETDMLGRYLWNFYQTSHGKGD
;
A
#
# COMPACT_ATOMS: atom_id res chain seq x y z
N MET A 1 -0.67 -19.02 13.63
CA MET A 1 -1.90 -19.76 13.99
C MET A 1 -2.88 -20.03 12.85
N ALA A 2 -2.60 -19.61 11.61
CA ALA A 2 -3.37 -19.98 10.41
C ALA A 2 -3.27 -21.46 9.97
N VAL A 3 -2.42 -22.25 10.63
CA VAL A 3 -1.76 -23.43 10.05
C VAL A 3 -2.33 -24.75 10.59
N SER A 4 -3.25 -24.72 11.56
CA SER A 4 -3.93 -25.94 12.02
C SER A 4 -4.88 -26.56 10.98
N ARG A 5 -5.07 -25.91 9.83
CA ARG A 5 -5.83 -26.43 8.67
C ARG A 5 -4.94 -26.92 7.51
N PHE A 6 -3.66 -27.20 7.76
CA PHE A 6 -2.81 -27.86 6.76
C PHE A 6 -3.25 -29.33 6.61
N PRO A 7 -3.41 -29.86 5.38
CA PRO A 7 -3.67 -31.27 5.21
C PRO A 7 -2.42 -32.05 5.65
N HIS A 8 -2.58 -32.77 6.76
CA HIS A 8 -1.73 -33.86 7.27
C HIS A 8 -0.37 -33.48 7.91
N GLY A 9 -0.33 -33.52 9.24
CA GLY A 9 0.49 -34.51 9.96
C GLY A 9 2.03 -34.46 9.91
N ALA A 10 2.67 -33.37 9.50
CA ALA A 10 4.13 -33.25 9.57
C ALA A 10 4.58 -32.11 10.49
N ASP A 11 5.58 -32.39 11.35
CA ASP A 11 6.37 -31.38 12.06
C ASP A 11 7.12 -30.50 11.05
N LEU A 12 6.41 -29.54 10.47
CA LEU A 12 6.98 -28.57 9.55
C LEU A 12 7.78 -27.55 10.37
N ALA A 13 9.09 -27.49 10.15
CA ALA A 13 9.93 -26.40 10.66
C ALA A 13 9.43 -25.06 10.10
N ARG A 14 9.17 -24.09 11.00
CA ARG A 14 8.57 -22.81 10.65
C ARG A 14 9.61 -21.71 10.74
N THR A 15 9.75 -20.95 9.66
CA THR A 15 10.61 -19.77 9.62
C THR A 15 9.76 -18.54 9.39
N PHE A 16 9.77 -17.60 10.34
CA PHE A 16 9.11 -16.30 10.18
C PHE A 16 10.07 -15.34 9.48
N VAL A 17 9.58 -14.67 8.44
CA VAL A 17 10.32 -13.66 7.68
C VAL A 17 9.64 -12.32 7.78
N ARG A 18 10.37 -11.24 7.45
CA ARG A 18 9.89 -9.88 7.68
C ARG A 18 9.08 -9.31 6.53
N THR A 19 9.24 -9.83 5.31
CA THR A 19 8.63 -9.25 4.10
C THR A 19 8.09 -10.31 3.14
N ILE A 20 7.04 -9.96 2.38
CA ILE A 20 6.47 -10.82 1.34
C ILE A 20 7.52 -11.22 0.29
N PRO A 21 8.35 -10.31 -0.27
CA PRO A 21 9.39 -10.69 -1.23
C PRO A 21 10.40 -11.70 -0.67
N GLU A 22 10.72 -11.65 0.63
CA GLU A 22 11.60 -12.62 1.25
C GLU A 22 10.99 -14.03 1.26
N VAL A 23 9.66 -14.14 1.45
CA VAL A 23 8.95 -15.43 1.33
C VAL A 23 9.17 -16.00 -0.07
N PHE A 24 8.88 -15.22 -1.11
CA PHE A 24 9.07 -15.66 -2.50
C PHE A 24 10.52 -16.05 -2.78
N ALA A 25 11.49 -15.23 -2.38
CA ALA A 25 12.91 -15.49 -2.60
C ALA A 25 13.38 -16.81 -1.97
N ARG A 26 12.93 -17.12 -0.75
CA ARG A 26 13.29 -18.37 -0.08
C ARG A 26 12.57 -19.57 -0.69
N THR A 27 11.27 -19.43 -0.97
CA THR A 27 10.47 -20.50 -1.57
C THR A 27 10.97 -20.91 -2.95
N THR A 28 11.45 -19.98 -3.77
CA THR A 28 12.00 -20.31 -5.10
C THR A 28 13.46 -20.77 -5.05
N ALA A 29 14.20 -20.42 -3.98
CA ALA A 29 15.55 -20.93 -3.75
C ALA A 29 15.55 -22.39 -3.27
N GLU A 30 14.57 -22.79 -2.45
CA GLU A 30 14.48 -24.10 -1.80
C GLU A 30 13.32 -24.94 -2.38
N PRO A 31 13.58 -26.00 -3.17
CA PRO A 31 12.53 -26.74 -3.90
C PRO A 31 11.39 -27.29 -3.02
N ASP A 32 11.69 -27.72 -1.79
CA ASP A 32 10.71 -28.33 -0.88
C ASP A 32 9.99 -27.32 0.00
N ALA A 33 10.41 -26.05 -0.01
CA ALA A 33 9.85 -25.01 0.83
C ALA A 33 8.44 -24.61 0.38
N MET A 34 7.62 -24.21 1.37
CA MET A 34 6.31 -23.60 1.16
C MET A 34 6.33 -22.17 1.64
N GLY A 35 5.89 -21.24 0.79
CA GLY A 35 5.65 -19.86 1.16
C GLY A 35 4.17 -19.64 1.45
N VAL A 36 3.86 -18.90 2.52
CA VAL A 36 2.48 -18.47 2.81
C VAL A 36 2.45 -16.95 2.77
N VAL A 37 1.71 -16.38 1.82
CA VAL A 37 1.63 -14.93 1.61
C VAL A 37 0.18 -14.46 1.51
N PRO A 38 -0.17 -13.31 2.08
CA PRO A 38 -1.52 -12.78 1.97
C PRO A 38 -1.71 -12.21 0.55
N ILE A 39 -2.83 -12.50 -0.10
CA ILE A 39 -3.15 -12.01 -1.46
C ILE A 39 -4.25 -10.95 -1.44
N GLU A 40 -5.16 -11.02 -0.47
CA GLU A 40 -6.33 -10.13 -0.37
C GLU A 40 -6.78 -10.05 1.09
N ASN A 41 -7.19 -8.88 1.53
CA ASN A 41 -7.89 -8.66 2.78
C ASN A 41 -9.27 -8.07 2.45
N LEU A 42 -10.35 -8.43 3.13
CA LEU A 42 -11.66 -7.87 2.82
C LEU A 42 -11.71 -6.35 3.09
N SER A 43 -11.08 -5.92 4.18
CA SER A 43 -11.08 -4.51 4.63
C SER A 43 -10.19 -3.59 3.79
N THR A 44 -9.00 -4.05 3.40
CA THR A 44 -8.00 -3.24 2.66
C THR A 44 -7.82 -3.72 1.22
N GLY A 45 -8.38 -4.88 0.88
CA GLY A 45 -8.40 -5.49 -0.45
C GLY A 45 -7.12 -6.24 -0.88
N ASN A 46 -6.95 -6.50 -2.19
CA ASN A 46 -5.74 -7.05 -2.82
C ASN A 46 -4.42 -6.46 -2.32
N ILE A 47 -3.46 -7.34 -2.10
CA ILE A 47 -2.12 -7.03 -1.65
C ILE A 47 -1.22 -7.01 -2.87
N GLY A 48 -1.05 -5.80 -3.43
CA GLY A 48 -0.34 -5.58 -4.70
C GLY A 48 1.06 -6.18 -4.71
N LEU A 49 1.78 -6.14 -3.58
CA LEU A 49 3.12 -6.71 -3.46
C LEU A 49 3.16 -8.22 -3.70
N THR A 50 2.13 -8.95 -3.25
CA THR A 50 2.02 -10.40 -3.52
C THR A 50 1.78 -10.67 -5.00
N LEU A 51 0.91 -9.86 -5.64
CA LEU A 51 0.63 -9.98 -7.07
C LEU A 51 1.87 -9.63 -7.92
N ASP A 52 2.60 -8.58 -7.55
CA ASP A 52 3.87 -8.20 -8.20
C ASP A 52 4.92 -9.31 -8.03
N CYS A 53 5.02 -9.93 -6.85
CA CYS A 53 5.94 -11.03 -6.61
C CYS A 53 5.59 -12.29 -7.42
N LEU A 54 4.31 -12.63 -7.61
CA LEU A 54 3.91 -13.74 -8.47
C LEU A 54 4.36 -13.54 -9.92
N GLN A 55 4.38 -12.30 -10.41
CA GLN A 55 4.89 -11.98 -11.74
C GLN A 55 6.43 -12.01 -11.78
N LEU A 56 7.10 -11.46 -10.77
CA LEU A 56 8.56 -11.33 -10.72
C LEU A 56 9.27 -12.67 -10.47
N TYR A 57 8.66 -13.55 -9.67
CA TYR A 57 9.13 -14.89 -9.38
C TYR A 57 8.33 -15.88 -10.24
N GLY A 58 8.60 -15.87 -11.55
CA GLY A 58 7.85 -16.66 -12.53
C GLY A 58 7.95 -18.19 -12.34
N ASP A 59 8.83 -18.65 -11.46
CA ASP A 59 8.93 -20.04 -11.00
C ASP A 59 8.20 -20.30 -9.68
N ALA A 60 7.37 -19.38 -9.17
CA ALA A 60 6.49 -19.60 -8.03
C ALA A 60 5.08 -20.03 -8.48
N GLU A 61 4.65 -21.23 -8.07
CA GLU A 61 3.32 -21.77 -8.37
C GLU A 61 2.41 -21.66 -7.14
N ILE A 62 1.15 -21.23 -7.33
CA ILE A 62 0.12 -21.28 -6.29
C ILE A 62 -0.41 -22.72 -6.18
N THR A 63 -0.20 -23.34 -5.04
CA THR A 63 -0.63 -24.73 -4.79
C THR A 63 -1.87 -24.84 -3.91
N ALA A 64 -2.18 -23.80 -3.14
CA ALA A 64 -3.40 -23.75 -2.33
C ALA A 64 -3.79 -22.31 -1.96
N GLU A 65 -5.02 -22.12 -1.51
CA GLU A 65 -5.48 -20.90 -0.86
C GLU A 65 -5.99 -21.18 0.55
N LEU A 66 -5.85 -20.19 1.43
CA LEU A 66 -6.32 -20.23 2.82
C LEU A 66 -7.12 -18.96 3.08
N LYS A 67 -8.34 -19.09 3.60
CA LYS A 67 -9.14 -17.97 4.07
C LYS A 67 -9.12 -17.93 5.58
N LEU A 68 -8.56 -16.86 6.15
CA LEU A 68 -8.51 -16.67 7.60
C LEU A 68 -9.44 -15.55 8.00
N GLU A 69 -10.40 -15.87 8.85
CA GLU A 69 -11.25 -14.88 9.48
C GLU A 69 -10.43 -14.03 10.46
N ILE A 70 -10.56 -12.71 10.33
CA ILE A 70 -9.90 -11.75 11.21
C ILE A 70 -10.85 -11.47 12.37
N ARG A 71 -10.64 -12.20 13.46
CA ARG A 71 -11.42 -12.08 14.70
C ARG A 71 -10.50 -11.67 15.82
N PHE A 72 -10.96 -10.77 16.67
CA PHE A 72 -10.20 -10.26 17.80
C PHE A 72 -10.83 -10.62 19.14
N ALA A 73 -9.99 -10.73 20.15
CA ALA A 73 -10.38 -10.82 21.55
C ALA A 73 -9.76 -9.67 22.34
N LEU A 74 -10.54 -9.08 23.23
CA LEU A 74 -10.05 -8.16 24.27
C LEU A 74 -9.69 -8.98 25.49
N VAL A 75 -8.41 -8.99 25.88
CA VAL A 75 -7.89 -9.71 27.02
C VAL A 75 -7.56 -8.75 28.16
N TYR A 76 -8.04 -9.06 29.36
CA TYR A 76 -7.81 -8.26 30.57
C TYR A 76 -7.95 -9.13 31.82
N LYS A 77 -7.52 -8.63 32.99
CA LYS A 77 -7.57 -9.38 34.26
C LYS A 77 -8.57 -8.80 35.28
N GLY A 78 -8.65 -7.49 35.39
CA GLY A 78 -9.51 -6.79 36.35
C GLY A 78 -10.95 -6.56 35.86
N GLU A 79 -11.59 -5.51 36.35
CA GLU A 79 -12.90 -5.09 35.84
C GLU A 79 -12.75 -4.23 34.57
N ILE A 80 -13.63 -4.46 33.58
CA ILE A 80 -13.58 -3.74 32.30
C ILE A 80 -13.73 -2.22 32.46
N SER A 81 -14.48 -1.79 33.49
CA SER A 81 -14.70 -0.38 33.87
C SER A 81 -13.42 0.30 34.39
N CYS A 82 -12.45 -0.46 34.89
CA CYS A 82 -11.21 0.02 35.47
C CYS A 82 -10.04 0.05 34.47
N ILE A 83 -10.29 -0.30 33.21
CA ILE A 83 -9.24 -0.32 32.19
C ILE A 83 -8.91 1.10 31.74
N GLU A 84 -7.67 1.49 32.01
CA GLU A 84 -7.10 2.80 31.67
C GLU A 84 -6.05 2.70 30.56
N ARG A 85 -5.51 1.50 30.30
CA ARG A 85 -4.46 1.27 29.30
C ARG A 85 -4.85 0.14 28.37
N LEU A 86 -4.76 0.38 27.07
CA LEU A 86 -5.09 -0.60 26.04
C LEU A 86 -3.92 -0.80 25.10
N TYR A 87 -3.31 -1.98 25.13
CA TYR A 87 -2.24 -2.35 24.20
C TYR A 87 -2.84 -2.91 22.91
N SER A 88 -2.48 -2.33 21.77
CA SER A 88 -2.94 -2.84 20.46
C SER A 88 -2.05 -2.36 19.32
N HIS A 89 -2.08 -3.07 18.20
CA HIS A 89 -1.66 -2.51 16.93
C HIS A 89 -2.75 -1.57 16.39
N THR A 90 -2.36 -0.43 15.82
CA THR A 90 -3.26 0.63 15.36
C THR A 90 -4.39 0.12 14.47
N GLU A 91 -4.08 -0.77 13.54
CA GLU A 91 -5.08 -1.39 12.65
C GLU A 91 -6.13 -2.22 13.41
N ALA A 92 -5.70 -3.03 14.38
CA ALA A 92 -6.63 -3.86 15.15
C ALA A 92 -7.49 -3.02 16.09
N TYR A 93 -6.92 -1.98 16.69
CA TYR A 93 -7.66 -0.98 17.45
C TYR A 93 -8.76 -0.34 16.62
N ASN A 94 -8.43 0.15 15.42
CA ASN A 94 -9.41 0.77 14.52
C ASN A 94 -10.53 -0.21 14.13
N GLN A 95 -10.17 -1.46 13.84
CA GLN A 95 -11.15 -2.51 13.53
C GLN A 95 -12.04 -2.90 14.72
N CYS A 96 -11.67 -2.59 15.97
CA CYS A 96 -12.47 -2.90 17.16
C CYS A 96 -13.10 -1.65 17.80
N SER A 97 -12.86 -0.48 17.21
CA SER A 97 -13.20 0.83 17.79
C SER A 97 -14.65 0.95 18.27
N GLY A 98 -15.62 0.38 17.55
CA GLY A 98 -17.03 0.43 17.93
C GLY A 98 -17.34 -0.32 19.24
N TYR A 99 -16.64 -1.42 19.52
CA TYR A 99 -16.75 -2.09 20.82
C TYR A 99 -16.00 -1.29 21.90
N ILE A 100 -14.78 -0.85 21.58
CA ILE A 100 -13.91 -0.14 22.52
C ILE A 100 -14.55 1.16 23.01
N PHE A 101 -15.04 2.02 22.12
CA PHE A 101 -15.68 3.28 22.49
C PHE A 101 -16.92 3.10 23.38
N ARG A 102 -17.65 1.98 23.23
CA ARG A 102 -18.85 1.70 24.04
C ARG A 102 -18.51 1.23 25.46
N ASN A 103 -17.42 0.49 25.64
CA ASN A 103 -17.12 -0.22 26.88
C ASN A 103 -15.93 0.33 27.66
N LEU A 104 -15.01 1.03 26.99
CA LEU A 104 -13.74 1.53 27.54
C LEU A 104 -13.70 3.06 27.42
N LYS A 105 -14.37 3.77 28.33
CA LYS A 105 -14.59 5.22 28.18
C LYS A 105 -13.34 6.09 28.38
N ASN A 106 -12.38 5.64 29.18
CA ASN A 106 -11.21 6.44 29.60
C ASN A 106 -9.86 5.74 29.32
N HIS A 107 -9.81 4.85 28.33
CA HIS A 107 -8.60 4.13 28.02
C HIS A 107 -7.61 4.98 27.22
N ASN A 108 -6.32 4.80 27.48
CA ASN A 108 -5.22 5.31 26.66
C ASN A 108 -4.69 4.18 25.77
N LEU A 109 -4.64 4.42 24.47
CA LEU A 109 -4.08 3.47 23.51
C LEU A 109 -2.54 3.49 23.60
N LEU A 110 -1.96 2.32 23.87
CA LEU A 110 -0.52 2.08 23.88
C LEU A 110 -0.15 1.25 22.66
N GLU A 111 0.36 1.92 21.63
CA GLU A 111 0.66 1.30 20.34
C GLU A 111 1.75 0.22 20.48
N ALA A 112 1.50 -0.92 19.85
CA ALA A 112 2.43 -2.03 19.71
C ALA A 112 2.67 -2.37 18.23
N PRO A 113 3.87 -2.87 17.87
CA PRO A 113 4.22 -3.18 16.49
C PRO A 113 3.46 -4.38 15.91
N SER A 114 2.79 -5.18 16.75
CA SER A 114 1.90 -6.26 16.34
C SER A 114 0.92 -6.61 17.46
N ASN A 115 -0.17 -7.32 17.16
CA ASN A 115 -1.14 -7.75 18.17
C ASN A 115 -0.54 -8.75 19.17
N ILE A 116 0.40 -9.59 18.73
CA ILE A 116 1.11 -10.52 19.62
C ILE A 116 2.09 -9.74 20.51
N ALA A 117 2.79 -8.73 19.97
CA ALA A 117 3.62 -7.84 20.78
C ALA A 117 2.79 -7.04 21.80
N ALA A 118 1.57 -6.65 21.44
CA ALA A 118 0.63 -6.01 22.36
C ALA A 118 0.32 -6.90 23.57
N TYR A 119 0.07 -8.20 23.33
CA TYR A 119 -0.14 -9.17 24.41
C TYR A 119 1.06 -9.26 25.36
N TYR A 120 2.27 -9.44 24.83
CA TYR A 120 3.45 -9.58 25.69
C TYR A 120 3.72 -8.31 26.52
N ARG A 121 3.54 -7.13 25.92
CA ARG A 121 3.66 -5.86 26.67
C ARG A 121 2.58 -5.73 27.75
N TYR A 122 1.37 -6.21 27.48
CA TYR A 122 0.31 -6.29 28.48
C TYR A 122 0.66 -7.24 29.63
N THR A 123 1.24 -8.42 29.34
CA THR A 123 1.65 -9.37 30.40
C THR A 123 2.80 -8.85 31.27
N GLU A 124 3.58 -7.88 30.75
CA GLU A 124 4.66 -7.20 31.46
C GLU A 124 4.20 -5.91 32.16
N ASP A 125 2.92 -5.52 32.04
CA ASP A 125 2.39 -4.31 32.69
C ASP A 125 2.43 -4.46 34.21
N LEU A 126 2.91 -3.41 34.90
CA LEU A 126 3.03 -3.40 36.37
C LEU A 126 1.67 -3.44 37.09
N LYS A 127 0.57 -3.09 36.41
CA LYS A 127 -0.79 -3.06 36.94
C LYS A 127 -1.76 -3.71 35.94
N PRO A 128 -1.68 -5.02 35.71
CA PRO A 128 -2.45 -5.73 34.67
C PRO A 128 -3.96 -5.67 34.91
N GLU A 129 -4.40 -5.43 36.16
CA GLU A 129 -5.82 -5.28 36.53
C GLU A 129 -6.47 -4.02 35.91
N THR A 130 -5.67 -3.05 35.46
CA THR A 130 -6.13 -1.78 34.86
C THR A 130 -5.68 -1.65 33.40
N ALA A 131 -5.19 -2.75 32.82
CA ALA A 131 -4.71 -2.82 31.45
C ALA A 131 -5.45 -3.91 30.67
N ALA A 132 -5.50 -3.76 29.35
CA ALA A 132 -6.04 -4.74 28.44
C ALA A 132 -5.21 -4.81 27.16
N ALA A 133 -5.38 -5.88 26.38
CA ALA A 133 -4.79 -6.03 25.06
C ALA A 133 -5.81 -6.53 24.03
N ILE A 134 -5.71 -6.04 22.80
CA ILE A 134 -6.44 -6.60 21.66
C ILE A 134 -5.54 -7.62 20.97
N ILE A 135 -5.98 -8.87 20.91
CA ILE A 135 -5.23 -9.98 20.34
C ILE A 135 -6.05 -10.76 19.31
N PRO A 136 -5.44 -11.52 18.40
CA PRO A 136 -6.19 -12.39 17.49
C PRO A 136 -6.89 -13.50 18.28
N LEU A 137 -8.16 -13.78 17.97
CA LEU A 137 -8.92 -14.84 18.63
C LEU A 137 -8.23 -16.22 18.55
N PRO A 138 -7.64 -16.65 17.41
CA PRO A 138 -6.91 -17.91 17.38
C PRO A 138 -5.73 -17.98 18.36
N PHE A 139 -5.12 -16.84 18.68
CA PHE A 139 -4.04 -16.75 19.68
C PHE A 139 -4.56 -16.84 21.10
N TYR A 140 -5.71 -16.24 21.38
CA TYR A 140 -6.44 -16.40 22.63
C TYR A 140 -6.76 -17.87 22.92
N GLU A 141 -7.24 -18.59 21.90
CA GLU A 141 -7.69 -19.99 22.02
C GLU A 141 -6.53 -20.99 22.14
N SER A 142 -5.44 -20.83 21.38
CA SER A 142 -4.38 -21.84 21.32
C SER A 142 -3.38 -21.80 22.48
N GLU A 143 -3.15 -20.62 23.07
CA GLU A 143 -2.16 -20.44 24.15
C GLU A 143 -2.79 -20.58 25.54
N ASN A 144 -4.02 -21.10 25.62
CA ASN A 144 -4.78 -21.28 26.87
C ASN A 144 -4.86 -19.98 27.72
N ILE A 145 -4.92 -18.82 27.05
CA ILE A 145 -4.92 -17.50 27.69
C ILE A 145 -6.16 -17.33 28.58
N ALA A 146 -7.28 -17.97 28.18
CA ALA A 146 -8.52 -18.03 28.95
C ALA A 146 -8.35 -18.61 30.38
N ALA A 147 -7.27 -19.37 30.64
CA ALA A 147 -7.01 -19.90 31.98
C ALA A 147 -6.48 -18.84 32.96
N SER A 148 -5.87 -17.76 32.45
CA SER A 148 -5.22 -16.73 33.27
C SER A 148 -5.86 -15.35 33.12
N TYR A 149 -6.70 -15.15 32.10
CA TYR A 149 -7.27 -13.85 31.77
C TYR A 149 -8.73 -13.97 31.32
N THR A 150 -9.48 -12.90 31.54
CA THR A 150 -10.81 -12.73 30.97
C THR A 150 -10.67 -12.28 29.52
N GLY A 151 -11.39 -12.95 28.60
CA GLY A 151 -11.40 -12.60 27.19
C GLY A 151 -12.81 -12.34 26.69
N ILE A 152 -13.04 -11.16 26.12
CA ILE A 152 -14.25 -10.89 25.33
C ILE A 152 -13.89 -11.07 23.86
N THR A 153 -14.51 -12.04 23.21
CA THR A 153 -14.27 -12.36 21.80
C THR A 153 -15.18 -11.56 20.89
N ASP A 154 -14.85 -11.49 19.61
CA ASP A 154 -15.69 -10.89 18.57
C ASP A 154 -15.96 -9.40 18.75
N ILE A 155 -14.94 -8.68 19.19
CA ILE A 155 -15.00 -7.24 19.42
C ILE A 155 -14.81 -6.41 18.13
N GLN A 156 -14.49 -7.05 17.01
CA GLN A 156 -14.34 -6.39 15.72
C GLN A 156 -15.66 -5.79 15.22
N ASN A 157 -15.56 -4.67 14.50
CA ASN A 157 -16.67 -3.93 13.91
C ASN A 157 -17.36 -4.77 12.82
N GLU A 158 -16.57 -5.39 11.95
CA GLU A 158 -17.05 -6.22 10.83
C GLU A 158 -16.84 -7.70 11.13
N ARG A 159 -17.94 -8.46 11.17
CA ARG A 159 -17.89 -9.90 11.53
C ARG A 159 -17.37 -10.79 10.41
N ASP A 160 -17.54 -10.35 9.17
CA ASP A 160 -17.17 -11.12 7.98
C ASP A 160 -15.78 -10.76 7.45
N ASN A 161 -14.95 -10.07 8.23
CA ASN A 161 -13.61 -9.69 7.81
C ASN A 161 -12.70 -10.93 7.68
N PHE A 162 -12.02 -11.05 6.54
CA PHE A 162 -11.08 -12.13 6.30
C PHE A 162 -9.85 -11.65 5.53
N THR A 163 -8.75 -12.37 5.70
CA THR A 163 -7.58 -12.27 4.84
C THR A 163 -7.40 -13.59 4.11
N ARG A 164 -7.37 -13.53 2.77
CA ARG A 164 -6.99 -14.65 1.91
C ARG A 164 -5.47 -14.69 1.79
N PHE A 165 -4.94 -15.88 1.96
CA PHE A 165 -3.55 -16.22 1.73
C PHE A 165 -3.47 -17.24 0.61
N ILE A 166 -2.35 -17.24 -0.09
CA ILE A 166 -1.97 -18.27 -1.02
C ILE A 166 -0.76 -19.02 -0.48
N ILE A 167 -0.69 -20.31 -0.79
CA ILE A 167 0.48 -21.13 -0.57
C ILE A 167 1.20 -21.23 -1.90
N ILE A 168 2.48 -20.83 -1.90
CA ILE A 168 3.34 -20.88 -3.06
C ILE A 168 4.44 -21.94 -2.88
N ARG A 169 4.86 -22.56 -3.97
CA ARG A 169 6.01 -23.48 -4.05
C ARG A 169 6.84 -23.16 -5.29
N LYS A 170 8.07 -23.67 -5.33
CA LYS A 170 8.85 -23.67 -6.58
C LYS A 170 8.18 -24.56 -7.62
N SER A 171 7.97 -24.03 -8.81
CA SER A 171 7.45 -24.74 -9.96
C SER A 171 8.43 -25.83 -10.40
N GLY A 172 7.91 -27.03 -10.61
CA GLY A 172 8.68 -28.18 -11.08
C GLY A 172 8.76 -28.30 -12.60
N ASN A 173 8.43 -27.24 -13.37
CA ASN A 173 8.19 -27.30 -14.82
C ASN A 173 7.09 -28.30 -15.23
N ALA A 174 6.14 -28.60 -14.33
CA ALA A 174 5.00 -29.43 -14.64
C ALA A 174 4.02 -28.66 -15.54
N GLU A 175 3.37 -29.37 -16.47
CA GLU A 175 2.24 -28.82 -17.22
C GLU A 175 1.16 -28.33 -16.25
N PRO A 176 0.51 -27.17 -16.51
CA PRO A 176 -0.53 -26.67 -15.62
C PRO A 176 -1.67 -27.68 -15.47
N ASP A 177 -2.04 -27.97 -14.22
CA ASP A 177 -3.15 -28.84 -13.91
C ASP A 177 -4.49 -28.08 -14.04
N PHE A 178 -5.08 -28.16 -15.22
CA PHE A 178 -6.37 -27.54 -15.54
C PHE A 178 -7.58 -28.30 -14.95
N THR A 179 -7.39 -29.38 -14.19
CA THR A 179 -8.48 -30.10 -13.53
C THR A 179 -8.87 -29.51 -12.17
N ARG A 180 -8.11 -28.51 -11.69
CA ARG A 180 -8.36 -27.84 -10.42
C ARG A 180 -9.62 -26.97 -10.46
N TYR A 181 -10.31 -26.92 -9.32
CA TYR A 181 -11.51 -26.09 -9.14
C TYR A 181 -11.27 -24.57 -9.29
N LYS A 182 -10.04 -24.10 -9.08
CA LYS A 182 -9.64 -22.69 -9.27
C LYS A 182 -8.30 -22.61 -9.96
N THR A 183 -8.21 -21.72 -10.96
CA THR A 183 -7.00 -21.47 -11.74
C THR A 183 -6.68 -19.98 -11.69
N SER A 184 -5.46 -19.63 -11.27
CA SER A 184 -4.96 -18.25 -11.31
C SER A 184 -4.16 -18.05 -12.59
N ILE A 185 -4.46 -16.98 -13.33
CA ILE A 185 -3.80 -16.68 -14.61
C ILE A 185 -3.30 -15.24 -14.56
N PHE A 186 -2.05 -15.04 -14.97
CA PHE A 186 -1.53 -13.72 -15.27
C PHE A 186 -1.55 -13.52 -16.78
N VAL A 187 -2.21 -12.45 -17.25
CA VAL A 187 -2.25 -12.10 -18.67
C VAL A 187 -1.45 -10.82 -18.86
N ASP A 188 -0.27 -10.96 -19.46
CA ASP A 188 0.48 -9.79 -19.91
C ASP A 188 -0.12 -9.28 -21.24
N MET A 189 -0.39 -7.99 -21.29
CA MET A 189 -0.99 -7.34 -22.46
C MET A 189 0.08 -6.56 -23.19
N PHE A 190 0.59 -7.13 -24.28
CA PHE A 190 1.59 -6.47 -25.15
C PHE A 190 1.06 -5.22 -25.86
N GLN A 191 -0.26 -5.05 -25.91
CA GLN A 191 -0.96 -3.90 -26.48
C GLN A 191 -2.20 -3.64 -25.63
N ASP A 192 -2.49 -2.37 -25.34
CA ASP A 192 -3.75 -1.95 -24.72
C ASP A 192 -4.66 -1.35 -25.80
N ARG A 193 -5.89 -1.85 -25.92
CA ARG A 193 -6.86 -1.42 -26.94
C ARG A 193 -8.30 -1.57 -26.45
N PRO A 194 -9.26 -0.78 -26.98
CA PRO A 194 -10.66 -0.93 -26.65
C PRO A 194 -11.13 -2.37 -26.83
N SER A 195 -12.02 -2.80 -25.94
CA SER A 195 -12.59 -4.15 -25.94
C SER A 195 -11.59 -5.28 -25.75
N LEU A 196 -10.28 -5.03 -25.51
CA LEU A 196 -9.33 -6.11 -25.24
C LEU A 196 -9.72 -6.90 -23.99
N LEU A 197 -9.99 -6.19 -22.90
CA LEU A 197 -10.48 -6.84 -21.69
C LEU A 197 -11.81 -7.54 -21.93
N TYR A 198 -12.73 -6.92 -22.67
CA TYR A 198 -13.98 -7.56 -23.09
C TYR A 198 -13.70 -8.86 -23.84
N HIS A 199 -12.79 -8.89 -24.81
CA HIS A 199 -12.45 -10.09 -25.58
C HIS A 199 -11.74 -11.15 -24.74
N ILE A 200 -10.96 -10.75 -23.73
CA ILE A 200 -10.36 -11.68 -22.77
C ILE A 200 -11.46 -12.31 -21.92
N LEU A 201 -12.32 -11.50 -21.29
CA LEU A 201 -13.41 -11.96 -20.44
C LEU A 201 -14.49 -12.72 -21.22
N GLU A 202 -14.75 -12.34 -22.46
CA GLU A 202 -15.65 -13.02 -23.39
C GLU A 202 -15.21 -14.46 -23.61
N LYS A 203 -13.90 -14.74 -23.70
CA LYS A 203 -13.40 -16.12 -23.79
C LYS A 203 -13.73 -16.93 -22.54
N PHE A 204 -13.63 -16.35 -21.35
CA PHE A 204 -14.01 -17.03 -20.11
C PHE A 204 -15.53 -17.26 -20.06
N HIS A 205 -16.32 -16.23 -20.36
CA HIS A 205 -17.78 -16.30 -20.36
C HIS A 205 -18.33 -17.33 -21.35
N ARG A 206 -17.82 -17.36 -22.59
CA ARG A 206 -18.21 -18.35 -23.61
C ARG A 206 -17.93 -19.80 -23.20
N ASN A 207 -16.98 -20.02 -22.29
CA ASN A 207 -16.63 -21.34 -21.76
C ASN A 207 -17.20 -21.61 -20.36
N ALA A 208 -18.17 -20.80 -19.89
CA ALA A 208 -18.77 -20.90 -18.57
C ALA A 208 -17.77 -20.81 -17.38
N CYS A 209 -16.59 -20.20 -17.60
CA CYS A 209 -15.65 -19.88 -16.54
C CYS A 209 -15.96 -18.49 -15.98
N SER A 210 -16.25 -18.39 -14.68
CA SER A 210 -16.48 -17.11 -14.01
C SER A 210 -15.26 -16.71 -13.17
N PRO A 211 -14.65 -15.54 -13.38
CA PRO A 211 -13.52 -15.09 -12.56
C PRO A 211 -14.01 -14.71 -11.15
N GLU A 212 -13.44 -15.31 -10.12
CA GLU A 212 -13.71 -14.95 -8.71
C GLU A 212 -12.89 -13.75 -8.23
N LEU A 213 -11.73 -13.50 -8.83
CA LEU A 213 -10.85 -12.38 -8.53
C LEU A 213 -10.23 -11.86 -9.83
N PHE A 214 -10.40 -10.57 -10.09
CA PHE A 214 -9.89 -9.90 -11.28
C PHE A 214 -9.21 -8.58 -10.88
N SER A 215 -7.99 -8.34 -11.38
CA SER A 215 -7.24 -7.12 -11.12
C SER A 215 -6.47 -6.73 -12.38
N THR A 216 -6.68 -5.50 -12.86
CA THR A 216 -5.83 -4.86 -13.88
C THR A 216 -4.76 -4.03 -13.19
N ARG A 217 -3.54 -4.00 -13.75
CA ARG A 217 -2.47 -3.10 -13.31
C ARG A 217 -1.73 -2.56 -14.53
N ALA A 218 -1.61 -1.24 -14.63
CA ALA A 218 -0.92 -0.60 -15.74
C ALA A 218 0.61 -0.80 -15.65
N LEU A 219 1.23 -1.05 -16.80
CA LEU A 219 2.68 -1.00 -17.00
C LEU A 219 3.06 0.44 -17.39
N SER A 220 4.13 0.97 -16.81
CA SER A 220 4.53 2.36 -16.92
C SER A 220 4.99 2.76 -18.33
N ALA A 221 4.60 3.95 -18.76
CA ALA A 221 4.94 4.53 -20.07
C ALA A 221 6.32 5.23 -20.08
N HIS A 222 6.96 5.32 -21.24
CA HIS A 222 8.29 5.93 -21.47
C HIS A 222 8.24 7.17 -22.41
N TRP A 223 9.07 8.20 -22.09
CA TRP A 223 9.72 9.32 -22.85
C TRP A 223 9.04 9.94 -24.11
N THR A 224 9.17 11.24 -24.45
CA THR A 224 10.36 12.10 -24.67
C THR A 224 9.94 13.58 -24.94
N SER A 225 10.67 14.55 -24.37
CA SER A 225 10.67 16.02 -24.64
C SER A 225 9.41 16.84 -24.31
N MET A 226 9.61 17.82 -23.42
CA MET A 226 8.74 18.98 -23.23
C MET A 226 9.26 20.14 -24.09
N THR A 227 8.42 20.70 -24.94
CA THR A 227 8.69 21.99 -25.59
C THR A 227 7.85 23.03 -24.85
N PRO A 228 8.44 23.91 -24.03
CA PRO A 228 7.67 25.00 -23.45
C PRO A 228 7.20 25.92 -24.59
N GLY A 229 5.93 25.85 -24.96
CA GLY A 229 5.21 27.07 -25.27
C GLY A 229 4.90 27.75 -23.93
N ASN A 230 4.86 29.07 -23.85
CA ASN A 230 4.72 29.80 -22.57
C ASN A 230 3.53 29.33 -21.66
N THR A 231 2.59 28.53 -22.19
CA THR A 231 1.39 28.05 -21.50
C THR A 231 1.02 26.59 -21.79
N GLU A 232 1.82 25.81 -22.53
CA GLU A 232 1.45 24.43 -22.94
C GLU A 232 2.59 23.43 -22.73
N MET A 233 2.21 22.24 -22.24
CA MET A 233 3.08 21.09 -22.06
C MET A 233 2.60 19.93 -22.92
N THR A 234 3.49 19.42 -23.77
CA THR A 234 3.28 18.15 -24.47
C THR A 234 4.17 17.09 -23.85
N VAL A 235 3.59 15.95 -23.50
CA VAL A 235 4.30 14.76 -23.01
C VAL A 235 4.10 13.65 -24.04
N GLN A 236 5.18 13.18 -24.65
CA GLN A 236 5.13 12.00 -25.50
C GLN A 236 5.07 10.76 -24.60
N CYS A 237 4.02 9.97 -24.77
CA CYS A 237 3.78 8.76 -23.99
C CYS A 237 2.70 7.90 -24.66
N ARG A 238 2.80 6.58 -24.49
CA ARG A 238 1.73 5.65 -24.84
C ARG A 238 1.06 5.18 -23.57
N THR A 239 -0.17 5.61 -23.33
CA THR A 239 -0.87 5.36 -22.05
C THR A 239 -1.76 4.12 -22.10
N GLY A 240 -2.20 3.70 -23.29
CA GLY A 240 -3.21 2.66 -23.46
C GLY A 240 -4.64 3.13 -23.17
N TRP A 241 -4.83 4.39 -22.73
CA TRP A 241 -6.14 4.94 -22.44
C TRP A 241 -6.89 5.27 -23.73
N ASN A 242 -8.10 4.72 -23.89
CA ASN A 242 -8.86 4.83 -25.14
C ASN A 242 -10.19 5.57 -24.99
N ASP A 243 -10.54 5.95 -23.77
CA ASP A 243 -11.77 6.65 -23.39
C ASP A 243 -11.48 8.05 -22.84
N MET A 244 -10.26 8.56 -23.08
CA MET A 244 -9.86 9.89 -22.66
C MET A 244 -10.76 10.96 -23.26
N LYS A 245 -11.06 12.00 -22.49
CA LYS A 245 -11.84 13.16 -22.94
C LYS A 245 -11.06 14.44 -22.77
N HIS A 246 -11.36 15.42 -23.62
CA HIS A 246 -10.88 16.78 -23.43
C HIS A 246 -11.33 17.30 -22.05
N GLY A 247 -10.44 17.96 -21.32
CA GLY A 247 -10.66 18.44 -19.95
C GLY A 247 -10.43 17.39 -18.85
N GLU A 248 -10.11 16.14 -19.20
CA GLU A 248 -9.86 15.09 -18.22
C GLU A 248 -8.59 15.34 -17.40
N SER A 249 -8.63 14.97 -16.12
CA SER A 249 -7.55 15.21 -15.17
C SER A 249 -6.51 14.08 -15.21
N VAL A 250 -5.27 14.46 -15.46
CA VAL A 250 -4.11 13.56 -15.45
C VAL A 250 -3.00 14.21 -14.62
N ALA A 251 -2.42 13.44 -13.71
CA ALA A 251 -1.27 13.86 -12.93
C ALA A 251 0.03 13.59 -13.70
N PHE A 252 0.88 14.61 -13.79
CA PHE A 252 2.23 14.53 -14.36
C PHE A 252 3.24 14.86 -13.26
N ASP A 253 4.09 13.91 -12.88
CA ASP A 253 4.96 14.00 -11.69
C ASP A 253 4.19 14.52 -10.46
N GLY A 254 2.95 14.06 -10.28
CA GLY A 254 2.07 14.49 -9.19
C GLY A 254 1.44 15.86 -9.35
N VAL A 255 1.53 16.51 -10.52
CA VAL A 255 0.82 17.77 -10.81
C VAL A 255 -0.42 17.46 -11.63
N CYS A 256 -1.60 17.69 -11.06
CA CYS A 256 -2.88 17.51 -11.73
C CYS A 256 -3.06 18.57 -12.81
N LEU A 257 -3.27 18.14 -14.05
CA LEU A 257 -3.51 18.99 -15.19
C LEU A 257 -4.71 18.48 -16.00
N SER A 258 -5.44 19.42 -16.60
CA SER A 258 -6.51 19.10 -17.55
C SER A 258 -5.94 18.95 -18.96
N LEU A 259 -6.25 17.83 -19.60
CA LEU A 259 -5.82 17.60 -20.97
C LEU A 259 -6.52 18.53 -21.96
N THR A 260 -5.74 19.19 -22.81
CA THR A 260 -6.24 20.01 -23.91
C THR A 260 -6.27 19.24 -25.23
N ASP A 261 -5.36 18.30 -25.42
CA ASP A 261 -5.26 17.45 -26.61
C ASP A 261 -4.54 16.14 -26.24
N PHE A 262 -4.79 15.07 -26.99
CA PHE A 262 -4.14 13.79 -26.78
C PHE A 262 -4.23 12.92 -28.02
N GLY A 263 -3.25 12.03 -28.18
CA GLY A 263 -3.18 11.07 -29.28
C GLY A 263 -2.67 9.72 -28.79
N THR A 264 -2.36 8.84 -29.74
CA THR A 264 -1.86 7.48 -29.44
C THR A 264 -0.51 7.47 -28.74
N ASP A 265 0.27 8.53 -28.90
CA ASP A 265 1.66 8.65 -28.45
C ASP A 265 1.95 9.99 -27.75
N PHE A 266 0.93 10.80 -27.44
CA PHE A 266 1.11 12.04 -26.72
C PHE A 266 -0.08 12.43 -25.85
N LEU A 267 0.19 13.22 -24.81
CA LEU A 267 -0.77 14.00 -24.04
C LEU A 267 -0.35 15.47 -24.07
N LYS A 268 -1.31 16.38 -24.16
CA LYS A 268 -1.08 17.83 -24.00
C LYS A 268 -1.96 18.39 -22.91
N ALA A 269 -1.40 19.31 -22.15
CA ALA A 269 -2.11 20.08 -21.15
C ALA A 269 -1.62 21.53 -21.14
N GLU A 270 -2.50 22.44 -20.75
CA GLU A 270 -2.13 23.82 -20.49
C GLU A 270 -1.59 23.99 -19.07
N LEU A 271 -0.60 24.85 -18.92
CA LEU A 271 0.03 25.20 -17.65
C LEU A 271 -0.38 26.61 -17.24
N SER A 272 -0.98 26.72 -16.05
CA SER A 272 -1.27 28.03 -15.47
C SER A 272 0.03 28.74 -15.04
N PRO A 273 0.03 30.09 -14.95
CA PRO A 273 1.16 30.82 -14.40
C PRO A 273 1.56 30.38 -12.98
N GLU A 274 0.58 29.99 -12.16
CA GLU A 274 0.84 29.46 -10.81
C GLU A 274 1.54 28.10 -10.88
N THR A 275 1.09 27.20 -11.76
CA THR A 275 1.74 25.92 -12.00
C THR A 275 3.20 26.11 -12.43
N LEU A 276 3.45 26.98 -13.42
CA LEU A 276 4.81 27.27 -13.90
C LEU A 276 5.74 27.81 -12.80
N LYS A 277 5.18 28.55 -11.83
CA LYS A 277 5.91 29.13 -10.70
C LYS A 277 6.17 28.11 -9.57
N LYS A 278 5.23 27.19 -9.34
CA LYS A 278 5.24 26.26 -8.19
C LYS A 278 5.83 24.89 -8.52
N THR A 279 5.96 24.54 -9.78
CA THR A 279 6.46 23.24 -10.24
C THR A 279 7.72 23.39 -11.08
N LEU A 280 8.35 22.26 -11.39
CA LEU A 280 9.52 22.18 -12.25
C LEU A 280 9.19 22.41 -13.73
N PHE A 281 7.91 22.50 -14.09
CA PHE A 281 7.47 22.61 -15.50
C PHE A 281 7.74 23.97 -16.14
N GLY A 282 8.07 25.00 -15.35
CA GLY A 282 8.63 26.26 -15.87
C GLY A 282 10.08 26.14 -16.36
N GLN A 283 10.75 25.00 -16.13
CA GLN A 283 12.15 24.76 -16.49
C GLN A 283 12.25 23.75 -17.63
N ARG A 284 13.34 23.76 -18.41
CA ARG A 284 13.55 22.74 -19.44
C ARG A 284 13.91 21.40 -18.81
N LEU A 285 12.93 20.50 -18.70
CA LEU A 285 13.12 19.16 -18.16
C LEU A 285 13.39 18.14 -19.28
N ASN A 286 14.53 17.46 -19.22
CA ASN A 286 14.86 16.32 -20.06
C ASN A 286 14.92 15.04 -19.21
N ARG A 287 13.77 14.65 -18.63
CA ARG A 287 13.67 13.52 -17.71
C ARG A 287 12.41 12.69 -17.95
N ARG A 288 12.36 11.51 -17.31
CA ARG A 288 11.13 10.70 -17.19
C ARG A 288 10.11 11.42 -16.31
N VAL A 289 8.86 11.42 -16.75
CA VAL A 289 7.71 11.96 -16.02
C VAL A 289 6.81 10.80 -15.63
N ASN A 290 6.41 10.71 -14.37
CA ASN A 290 5.37 9.79 -13.92
C ASN A 290 4.00 10.31 -14.38
N ILE A 291 3.15 9.43 -14.91
CA ILE A 291 1.83 9.82 -15.40
C ILE A 291 0.79 8.92 -14.74
N GLU A 292 -0.24 9.52 -14.16
CA GLU A 292 -1.35 8.82 -13.53
C GLU A 292 -2.69 9.49 -13.89
N ARG A 293 -3.66 8.71 -14.36
CA ARG A 293 -5.01 9.20 -14.64
C ARG A 293 -5.78 9.33 -13.34
N ALA A 294 -6.65 10.34 -13.22
CA ALA A 294 -7.51 10.47 -12.06
C ALA A 294 -8.34 9.19 -11.83
N THR A 295 -8.34 8.72 -10.58
CA THR A 295 -9.12 7.54 -10.16
C THR A 295 -10.62 7.83 -10.27
N ALA A 296 -11.40 6.87 -10.78
CA ALA A 296 -12.85 7.02 -10.84
C ALA A 296 -13.50 6.85 -9.46
N VAL A 297 -14.61 7.54 -9.22
CA VAL A 297 -15.35 7.45 -7.95
C VAL A 297 -15.83 6.02 -7.73
N GLY A 298 -15.54 5.48 -6.54
CA GLY A 298 -15.90 4.11 -6.16
C GLY A 298 -14.88 3.05 -6.58
N GLU A 299 -13.79 3.43 -7.25
CA GLU A 299 -12.68 2.53 -7.48
C GLU A 299 -11.82 2.32 -6.24
N ARG A 300 -11.06 1.23 -6.28
CA ARG A 300 -10.18 0.80 -5.23
C ARG A 300 -8.97 1.72 -5.11
N LEU A 301 -8.79 2.35 -3.95
CA LEU A 301 -7.65 3.21 -3.67
C LEU A 301 -6.43 2.39 -3.23
N GLY A 302 -5.30 2.56 -3.91
CA GLY A 302 -4.00 2.01 -3.53
C GLY A 302 -2.99 3.14 -3.35
N GLY A 303 -2.30 3.17 -2.21
CA GLY A 303 -1.47 4.31 -1.81
C GLY A 303 -2.19 5.18 -0.77
N HIS A 304 -2.16 6.50 -0.96
CA HIS A 304 -2.90 7.47 -0.14
C HIS A 304 -3.62 8.48 -1.03
N PHE A 305 -4.40 9.39 -0.44
CA PHE A 305 -5.07 10.45 -1.19
C PHE A 305 -4.05 11.47 -1.71
N VAL A 306 -3.84 11.46 -3.02
CA VAL A 306 -3.02 12.42 -3.74
C VAL A 306 -3.96 13.34 -4.53
N GLN A 307 -3.89 14.64 -4.27
CA GLN A 307 -4.72 15.62 -4.99
C GLN A 307 -4.12 15.98 -6.35
N GLY A 308 -2.80 15.81 -6.47
CA GLY A 308 -2.03 16.33 -7.57
C GLY A 308 -1.74 17.83 -7.42
N HIS A 309 -1.76 18.33 -6.18
CA HIS A 309 -1.55 19.72 -5.83
C HIS A 309 -0.20 19.86 -5.13
N VAL A 310 0.85 19.84 -5.94
CA VAL A 310 2.25 19.99 -5.49
C VAL A 310 2.42 21.26 -4.68
N GLU A 311 3.02 21.12 -3.51
CA GLU A 311 3.21 22.22 -2.56
C GLU A 311 4.56 22.90 -2.76
N CYS A 312 5.58 22.10 -3.03
CA CYS A 312 6.94 22.58 -3.21
C CYS A 312 7.79 21.63 -4.05
N CYS A 313 8.96 22.11 -4.45
CA CYS A 313 10.00 21.29 -5.05
C CYS A 313 11.00 20.86 -3.97
N GLY A 314 11.37 19.59 -3.98
CA GLY A 314 12.45 19.02 -3.19
C GLY A 314 13.65 18.64 -4.04
N GLU A 315 14.64 18.02 -3.39
CA GLU A 315 15.88 17.56 -4.02
C GLU A 315 16.24 16.17 -3.49
N LEU A 316 16.64 15.26 -4.36
CA LEU A 316 17.26 14.01 -3.94
C LEU A 316 18.66 14.30 -3.38
N ALA A 317 18.84 14.20 -2.06
CA ALA A 317 20.10 14.49 -1.39
C ALA A 317 21.08 13.30 -1.42
N ALA A 318 20.58 12.07 -1.28
CA ALA A 318 21.43 10.88 -1.27
C ALA A 318 20.68 9.60 -1.67
N ILE A 319 21.44 8.61 -2.13
CA ILE A 319 20.97 7.24 -2.41
C ILE A 319 21.83 6.30 -1.57
N ILE A 320 21.19 5.49 -0.73
CA ILE A 320 21.86 4.51 0.14
C ILE A 320 21.47 3.11 -0.36
N PRO A 321 22.43 2.34 -0.91
CA PRO A 321 22.16 0.97 -1.36
C PRO A 321 21.79 0.05 -0.20
N GLN A 322 20.74 -0.75 -0.37
CA GLN A 322 20.28 -1.74 0.60
C GLN A 322 20.05 -3.09 -0.13
N GLY A 323 21.11 -3.64 -0.72
CA GLY A 323 21.02 -4.83 -1.57
C GLY A 323 20.20 -4.56 -2.84
N LYS A 324 19.04 -5.21 -2.98
CA LYS A 324 18.09 -4.95 -4.08
C LYS A 324 17.23 -3.70 -3.85
N TYR A 325 17.20 -3.17 -2.64
CA TYR A 325 16.44 -1.98 -2.28
C TYR A 325 17.33 -0.74 -2.34
N ARG A 326 16.71 0.44 -2.42
CA ARG A 326 17.40 1.72 -2.24
C ARG A 326 16.66 2.56 -1.21
N GLU A 327 17.38 3.07 -0.22
CA GLU A 327 16.88 4.21 0.54
C GLU A 327 17.21 5.48 -0.24
N LEU A 328 16.22 6.31 -0.48
CA LEU A 328 16.40 7.66 -1.02
C LEU A 328 16.23 8.65 0.12
N VAL A 329 17.12 9.63 0.18
CA VAL A 329 17.05 10.74 1.12
C VAL A 329 16.66 11.98 0.34
N PHE A 330 15.48 12.52 0.61
CA PHE A 330 14.98 13.73 -0.04
C PHE A 330 15.07 14.91 0.91
N ARG A 331 15.57 16.04 0.40
CA ARG A 331 15.50 17.34 1.06
C ARG A 331 14.20 18.04 0.67
N PHE A 332 13.57 18.67 1.65
CA PHE A 332 12.37 19.46 1.48
C PHE A 332 12.51 20.85 2.12
N PRO A 333 11.77 21.85 1.64
CA PRO A 333 11.75 23.19 2.23
C PRO A 333 11.09 23.21 3.62
N GLN A 334 11.59 24.06 4.52
CA GLN A 334 11.14 24.14 5.91
C GLN A 334 9.64 24.40 6.05
N GLU A 335 9.03 25.04 5.06
CA GLU A 335 7.62 25.39 4.99
C GLU A 335 6.71 24.17 5.14
N ILE A 336 7.07 22.99 4.61
CA ILE A 336 6.24 21.79 4.72
C ILE A 336 6.62 20.89 5.91
N ARG A 337 7.61 21.27 6.72
CA ARG A 337 8.13 20.43 7.82
C ARG A 337 7.03 20.00 8.79
N HIS A 338 6.09 20.88 9.11
CA HIS A 338 5.03 20.62 10.07
C HIS A 338 3.99 19.59 9.57
N LEU A 339 3.98 19.30 8.26
CA LEU A 339 3.11 18.31 7.61
C LEU A 339 3.84 16.96 7.39
N MET A 340 5.16 16.92 7.57
CA MET A 340 5.96 15.70 7.46
C MET A 340 5.84 14.87 8.74
N ILE A 341 5.21 13.71 8.63
CA ILE A 341 4.88 12.82 9.77
C ILE A 341 5.67 11.53 9.66
N GLU A 342 6.33 11.11 10.74
CA GLU A 342 7.11 9.87 10.77
C GLU A 342 6.20 8.67 10.47
N LYS A 343 6.60 7.83 9.50
CA LYS A 343 5.79 6.74 8.91
C LYS A 343 4.50 7.19 8.21
N GLY A 344 4.34 8.48 7.99
CA GLY A 344 3.25 9.07 7.23
C GLY A 344 3.48 8.98 5.72
N SER A 345 2.43 9.32 4.98
CA SER A 345 2.46 9.35 3.52
C SER A 345 3.01 10.68 3.00
N VAL A 346 3.79 10.58 1.93
CA VAL A 346 4.27 11.71 1.13
C VAL A 346 4.31 11.29 -0.32
N THR A 347 4.07 12.23 -1.23
CA THR A 347 4.22 12.00 -2.66
C THR A 347 5.54 12.60 -3.15
N VAL A 348 6.30 11.83 -3.93
CA VAL A 348 7.48 12.32 -4.67
C VAL A 348 7.26 12.09 -6.15
N ASP A 349 7.19 13.17 -6.93
CA ASP A 349 6.82 13.12 -8.35
C ASP A 349 5.54 12.28 -8.60
N GLY A 350 4.52 12.43 -7.75
CA GLY A 350 3.27 11.66 -7.85
C GLY A 350 3.34 10.22 -7.35
N VAL A 351 4.52 9.70 -6.99
CA VAL A 351 4.65 8.37 -6.39
C VAL A 351 4.32 8.44 -4.90
N SER A 352 3.30 7.70 -4.47
CA SER A 352 2.96 7.53 -3.06
C SER A 352 4.04 6.75 -2.32
N LEU A 353 4.65 7.35 -1.30
CA LEU A 353 5.74 6.79 -0.51
C LEU A 353 5.46 6.94 1.00
N THR A 354 6.16 6.12 1.79
CA THR A 354 6.19 6.26 3.26
C THR A 354 7.49 6.94 3.66
N CYS A 355 7.38 8.05 4.39
CA CYS A 355 8.54 8.77 4.88
C CYS A 355 8.93 8.29 6.29
N PHE A 356 10.23 8.19 6.55
CA PHE A 356 10.79 7.85 7.85
C PHE A 356 12.13 8.56 8.08
N ASN A 357 12.62 8.54 9.32
CA ASN A 357 13.81 9.26 9.76
C ASN A 357 13.77 10.74 9.35
N ILE A 358 12.66 11.41 9.63
CA ILE A 358 12.44 12.81 9.25
C ILE A 358 13.28 13.72 10.17
N THR A 359 14.03 14.64 9.56
CA THR A 359 14.87 15.63 10.23
C THR A 359 14.24 17.03 10.13
N ALA A 360 15.02 18.11 10.22
CA ALA A 360 14.53 19.46 10.01
C ALA A 360 14.15 19.71 8.53
N ASP A 361 14.94 19.18 7.60
CA ASP A 361 14.87 19.50 6.17
C ASP A 361 14.96 18.25 5.27
N THR A 362 15.06 17.04 5.82
CA THR A 362 15.15 15.80 5.03
C THR A 362 14.28 14.68 5.54
N PHE A 363 13.83 13.80 4.66
CA PHE A 363 13.20 12.52 5.00
C PHE A 363 13.81 11.38 4.19
N LYS A 364 13.66 10.16 4.69
CA LYS A 364 14.01 8.94 3.96
C LYS A 364 12.78 8.21 3.46
N THR A 365 12.95 7.49 2.37
CA THR A 365 11.99 6.51 1.87
C THR A 365 12.74 5.29 1.34
N ALA A 366 12.12 4.12 1.44
CA ALA A 366 12.69 2.86 0.97
C ALA A 366 11.96 2.41 -0.29
N LEU A 367 12.69 2.29 -1.39
CA LEU A 367 12.15 1.83 -2.67
C LEU A 367 12.55 0.40 -2.97
N ILE A 368 11.54 -0.38 -3.36
CA ILE A 368 11.70 -1.74 -3.89
C ILE A 368 12.09 -1.66 -5.38
N PRO A 369 12.72 -2.71 -5.95
CA PRO A 369 13.06 -2.77 -7.38
C PRO A 369 11.90 -2.39 -8.31
N ALA A 370 10.70 -2.91 -8.04
CA ALA A 370 9.53 -2.62 -8.86
C ALA A 370 9.19 -1.12 -8.90
N THR A 371 9.30 -0.40 -7.78
CA THR A 371 9.07 1.06 -7.77
C THR A 371 10.18 1.79 -8.50
N LEU A 372 11.43 1.37 -8.32
CA LEU A 372 12.59 1.95 -9.03
C LEU A 372 12.47 1.76 -10.55
N ASP A 373 12.03 0.59 -11.00
CA ASP A 373 11.90 0.27 -12.43
C ASP A 373 10.66 0.93 -13.06
N LYS A 374 9.54 0.97 -12.32
CA LYS A 374 8.25 1.46 -12.84
C LYS A 374 8.09 2.98 -12.76
N THR A 375 8.89 3.69 -11.97
CA THR A 375 8.78 5.15 -11.80
C THR A 375 10.04 5.87 -12.27
N ASN A 376 9.96 7.20 -12.39
CA ASN A 376 11.13 8.03 -12.67
C ASN A 376 12.19 7.98 -11.55
N LEU A 377 11.83 7.54 -10.33
CA LEU A 377 12.67 7.60 -9.13
C LEU A 377 13.93 6.74 -9.27
N GLY A 378 13.89 5.64 -10.03
CA GLY A 378 15.07 4.80 -10.27
C GLY A 378 16.15 5.46 -11.14
N SER A 379 15.78 6.50 -11.89
CA SER A 379 16.68 7.28 -12.75
C SER A 379 17.23 8.55 -12.11
N LEU A 380 16.75 8.91 -10.92
CA LEU A 380 17.23 10.09 -10.20
C LEU A 380 18.66 9.88 -9.70
N THR A 381 19.43 10.95 -9.73
CA THR A 381 20.76 11.05 -9.13
C THR A 381 20.76 12.13 -8.04
N PRO A 382 21.67 12.09 -7.05
CA PRO A 382 21.79 13.17 -6.08
C PRO A 382 21.87 14.54 -6.76
N GLY A 383 21.11 15.52 -6.26
CA GLY A 383 20.89 16.83 -6.88
C GLY A 383 19.69 16.91 -7.82
N SER A 384 19.03 15.79 -8.13
CA SER A 384 17.82 15.81 -8.95
C SER A 384 16.66 16.47 -8.20
N LEU A 385 15.98 17.41 -8.85
CA LEU A 385 14.78 18.03 -8.32
C LEU A 385 13.55 17.11 -8.49
N CYS A 386 12.61 17.20 -7.56
CA CYS A 386 11.34 16.48 -7.60
C CYS A 386 10.20 17.33 -7.04
N HIS A 387 8.97 16.99 -7.41
CA HIS A 387 7.77 17.55 -6.78
C HIS A 387 7.45 16.84 -5.47
N LEU A 388 7.01 17.60 -4.47
CA LEU A 388 6.55 17.09 -3.19
C LEU A 388 5.10 17.51 -2.92
N GLU A 389 4.29 16.54 -2.51
CA GLU A 389 2.95 16.75 -1.97
C GLU A 389 2.84 15.97 -0.66
N THR A 390 2.43 16.65 0.42
CA THR A 390 2.17 16.01 1.72
C THR A 390 0.75 15.49 1.81
N ASP A 391 0.50 14.60 2.78
CA ASP A 391 -0.81 13.99 2.99
C ASP A 391 -1.91 15.06 3.14
N MET A 392 -2.91 14.98 2.27
CA MET A 392 -4.08 15.83 2.28
C MET A 392 -4.76 15.90 3.66
N LEU A 393 -4.86 14.78 4.38
CA LEU A 393 -5.49 14.72 5.69
C LEU A 393 -4.70 15.55 6.71
N GLY A 394 -3.37 15.44 6.68
CA GLY A 394 -2.47 16.25 7.51
C GLY A 394 -2.67 17.75 7.27
N ARG A 395 -2.82 18.16 6.01
CA ARG A 395 -3.08 19.57 5.64
C ARG A 395 -4.39 20.09 6.18
N TYR A 396 -5.49 19.36 6.01
CA TYR A 396 -6.79 19.77 6.53
C TYR A 396 -6.81 19.84 8.06
N LEU A 397 -6.22 18.86 8.73
CA LEU A 397 -6.11 18.85 10.19
C LEU A 397 -5.27 20.01 10.70
N TRP A 398 -4.14 20.30 10.06
CA TRP A 398 -3.29 21.43 10.43
C TRP A 398 -3.99 22.78 10.23
N ASN A 399 -4.66 22.96 9.09
CA ASN A 399 -5.45 24.17 8.83
C ASN A 399 -6.59 24.33 9.86
N PHE A 400 -7.30 23.25 10.17
CA PHE A 400 -8.33 23.25 11.21
C PHE A 400 -7.76 23.60 12.59
N TYR A 401 -6.61 23.02 12.95
CA TYR A 401 -5.92 23.30 14.20
C TYR A 401 -5.52 24.77 14.31
N GLN A 402 -4.86 25.31 13.28
CA GLN A 402 -4.46 26.72 13.21
C GLN A 402 -5.66 27.67 13.25
N THR A 403 -6.76 27.37 12.57
CA THR A 403 -7.94 28.24 12.58
C THR A 403 -8.71 28.17 13.90
N SER A 404 -8.70 27.02 14.58
CA SER A 404 -9.38 26.81 15.87
C SER A 404 -8.59 27.33 17.07
N HIS A 405 -7.25 27.42 16.96
CA HIS A 405 -6.37 27.88 18.05
C HIS A 405 -5.60 29.18 17.72
N GLY A 406 -5.70 29.68 16.48
CA GLY A 406 -4.96 30.84 15.97
C GLY A 406 -5.80 32.11 15.77
N LYS A 407 -6.95 32.24 16.44
CA LYS A 407 -7.59 33.54 16.68
C LYS A 407 -7.62 33.82 18.19
N GLY A 408 -6.45 34.17 18.69
CA GLY A 408 -6.25 34.90 19.93
C GLY A 408 -5.37 36.12 19.62
N ASP A 409 -5.90 37.03 18.82
CA ASP A 409 -5.53 38.46 18.81
C ASP A 409 -6.72 39.25 19.37
#